data_AF-A0A1B8YNX0-F1
#
_entry.id   AF-A0A1B8YNX0-F1
#
_cell.length_a   1.000
_cell.length_b   1.000
_cell.length_c   1.000
_cell.angle_alpha   90.00
_cell.angle_beta   90.00
_cell.angle_gamma   90.00
#
_symmetry.space_group_name_H-M   'P 1'
#
loop_
_entity.id
_entity.type
_entity.pdbx_description
1 polymer ?
#
loop_
_entity_poly.entity_id
_entity_poly.type
_entity_poly.pdbx_seq_one_letter_code
_entity_poly.pdbx_strand_id
1 'polypeptide(L)'
;MALGYRLKIAYVFAIFFIFLLLNKVTVVYRPLLIVLGIVALVYAPIIGLTYGSPNFNSILSLFYTNEQEASEFISSIPIEYYLFSTFILIFCLLSLKININLHKNINIFLFSFTLITIIHHPLKAFIQGEEFNILNSGLPEIRVVKDVTINFIRVKSEYKKMQQILSEKDTWGTVSTEPKYSTYIVVIGESVRRDFMNAYGFPIHNTPFMGAANGTLFTNYISAGPSTQISLANSLAMVKDGKNILSNNIVTLAKKAGFYTY
;
A
#
# COMPACT_ATOMS: atom_id res chain seq x y z
N MET A 1 17.58 3.73 -8.95
CA MET A 1 16.11 3.60 -9.12
C MET A 1 15.46 4.34 -7.96
N ALA A 2 14.50 5.25 -8.18
CA ALA A 2 13.92 6.02 -7.08
C ALA A 2 12.83 5.27 -6.29
N LEU A 3 12.53 4.01 -6.65
CA LEU A 3 11.63 3.09 -5.93
C LEU A 3 10.26 3.71 -5.58
N GLY A 4 9.70 4.52 -6.49
CA GLY A 4 8.42 5.21 -6.29
C GLY A 4 8.48 6.53 -5.50
N TYR A 5 9.67 6.95 -5.04
CA TYR A 5 9.88 8.23 -4.36
C TYR A 5 10.33 9.32 -5.33
N ARG A 6 10.19 10.59 -4.90
CA ARG A 6 10.68 11.75 -5.66
C ARG A 6 12.20 11.65 -5.87
N LEU A 7 12.60 11.72 -7.14
CA LEU A 7 14.01 11.65 -7.52
C LEU A 7 14.73 12.92 -7.05
N LYS A 8 15.78 12.74 -6.23
CA LYS A 8 16.74 13.80 -5.92
C LYS A 8 18.12 13.38 -6.41
N ILE A 9 18.74 14.24 -7.20
CA ILE A 9 20.05 14.01 -7.82
C ILE A 9 21.12 13.66 -6.78
N ALA A 10 21.11 14.33 -5.62
CA ALA A 10 22.03 14.07 -4.53
C ALA A 10 21.97 12.62 -4.02
N TYR A 11 20.77 12.02 -3.95
CA TYR A 11 20.61 10.63 -3.51
C TYR A 11 21.11 9.66 -4.57
N VAL A 12 20.88 9.94 -5.86
CA VAL A 12 21.42 9.12 -6.96
C VAL A 12 22.94 9.06 -6.91
N PHE A 13 23.60 10.21 -6.72
CA PHE A 13 25.06 10.25 -6.55
C PHE A 13 25.53 9.54 -5.28
N ALA A 14 24.82 9.70 -4.16
CA ALA A 14 25.16 9.01 -2.92
C ALA A 14 25.14 7.48 -3.09
N ILE A 15 24.09 6.94 -3.71
CA ILE A 15 23.98 5.50 -3.98
C ILE A 15 25.09 5.03 -4.92
N PHE A 16 25.34 5.78 -6.00
CA PHE A 16 26.41 5.48 -6.94
C PHE A 16 27.78 5.44 -6.24
N PHE A 17 28.05 6.41 -5.37
CA PHE A 17 29.29 6.46 -4.58
C PHE A 17 29.41 5.32 -3.57
N ILE A 18 28.30 4.89 -2.95
CA ILE A 18 28.28 3.69 -2.08
C ILE A 18 28.70 2.46 -2.90
N PHE A 19 28.16 2.25 -4.10
CA PHE A 19 28.53 1.12 -4.94
C PHE A 19 29.99 1.18 -5.41
N LEU A 20 30.51 2.36 -5.74
CA LEU A 20 31.93 2.54 -6.07
C LEU A 20 32.85 2.17 -4.90
N LEU A 21 32.49 2.57 -3.68
CA LEU A 21 33.26 2.22 -2.48
C LEU A 21 33.19 0.71 -2.18
N LEU A 22 32.02 0.10 -2.37
CA LEU A 22 31.79 -1.33 -2.13
C LEU A 22 32.46 -2.23 -3.18
N ASN A 23 32.79 -1.73 -4.38
CA ASN A 23 33.46 -2.53 -5.42
C ASN A 23 34.75 -3.20 -4.92
N LYS A 24 35.46 -2.58 -3.97
CA LYS A 24 36.66 -3.16 -3.32
C LYS A 24 36.35 -4.43 -2.52
N VAL A 25 35.14 -4.55 -1.98
CA VAL A 25 34.67 -5.70 -1.19
C VAL A 25 33.73 -6.54 -2.04
N THR A 26 34.30 -7.28 -2.99
CA THR A 26 33.56 -8.06 -3.99
C THR A 26 32.57 -9.07 -3.38
N VAL A 27 32.88 -9.59 -2.19
CA VAL A 27 32.03 -10.51 -1.41
C VAL A 27 30.70 -9.88 -1.01
N VAL A 28 30.66 -8.57 -0.75
CA VAL A 28 29.44 -7.85 -0.36
C VAL A 28 28.78 -7.19 -1.59
N TYR A 29 29.59 -6.60 -2.46
CA TYR A 29 29.11 -5.88 -3.65
C TYR A 29 28.33 -6.76 -4.63
N ARG A 30 28.85 -7.94 -4.95
CA ARG A 30 28.24 -8.85 -5.93
C ARG A 30 26.84 -9.35 -5.50
N PRO A 31 26.66 -9.94 -4.30
CA PRO A 31 25.32 -10.38 -3.88
C PRO A 31 24.36 -9.20 -3.72
N LEU A 32 24.81 -8.06 -3.20
CA LEU A 32 23.96 -6.88 -3.04
C LEU A 32 23.41 -6.38 -4.39
N LEU A 33 24.26 -6.32 -5.43
CA LEU A 33 23.82 -5.95 -6.78
C LEU A 33 22.85 -6.95 -7.39
N ILE A 34 23.06 -8.25 -7.19
CA ILE A 34 22.16 -9.29 -7.71
C ILE A 34 20.79 -9.18 -7.02
N VAL A 35 20.77 -9.06 -5.69
CA VAL A 35 19.54 -8.89 -4.91
C VAL A 35 18.80 -7.63 -5.37
N LEU A 36 19.49 -6.50 -5.51
CA LEU A 36 18.86 -5.26 -5.97
C LEU A 36 18.40 -5.33 -7.43
N GLY A 37 19.11 -6.06 -8.29
CA GLY A 37 18.68 -6.32 -9.66
C GLY A 37 17.39 -7.14 -9.72
N ILE A 38 17.26 -8.18 -8.88
CA ILE A 38 16.05 -9.00 -8.77
C ILE A 38 14.90 -8.17 -8.16
N VAL A 39 15.19 -7.40 -7.10
CA VAL A 39 14.20 -6.50 -6.50
C VAL A 39 13.74 -5.48 -7.52
N ALA A 40 14.64 -4.88 -8.31
CA ALA A 40 14.26 -3.99 -9.40
C ALA A 40 13.39 -4.71 -10.43
N LEU A 41 13.76 -5.94 -10.83
CA LEU A 41 13.02 -6.75 -11.80
C LEU A 41 11.54 -6.86 -11.43
N VAL A 42 11.27 -7.21 -10.17
CA VAL A 42 9.92 -7.47 -9.64
C VAL A 42 9.23 -6.17 -9.22
N TYR A 43 9.90 -5.29 -8.51
CA TYR A 43 9.30 -4.13 -7.86
C TYR A 43 9.11 -2.93 -8.81
N ALA A 44 9.99 -2.73 -9.78
CA ALA A 44 9.93 -1.59 -10.71
C ALA A 44 8.65 -1.52 -11.54
N PRO A 45 8.24 -2.60 -12.23
CA PRO A 45 7.03 -2.55 -13.05
C PRO A 45 5.75 -2.56 -12.21
N ILE A 46 5.76 -3.26 -11.08
CA ILE A 46 4.55 -3.54 -10.28
C ILE A 46 4.17 -2.35 -9.39
N ILE A 47 5.12 -1.76 -8.68
CA ILE A 47 4.83 -0.77 -7.61
C ILE A 47 5.49 0.57 -7.93
N GLY A 48 6.77 0.55 -8.35
CA GLY A 48 7.58 1.76 -8.44
C GLY A 48 7.15 2.79 -9.48
N LEU A 49 6.50 2.38 -10.58
CA LEU A 49 6.12 3.27 -11.69
C LEU A 49 4.61 3.58 -11.74
N THR A 50 3.77 2.66 -11.28
CA THR A 50 2.30 2.75 -11.33
C THR A 50 1.68 3.27 -10.03
N TYR A 51 2.16 2.80 -8.87
CA TYR A 51 1.57 3.10 -7.55
C TYR A 51 2.46 3.98 -6.66
N GLY A 52 3.71 4.21 -7.06
CA GLY A 52 4.66 5.01 -6.30
C GLY A 52 5.23 4.26 -5.10
N SER A 53 5.57 5.00 -4.03
CA SER A 53 6.16 4.42 -2.82
C SER A 53 5.20 3.44 -2.12
N PRO A 54 5.71 2.34 -1.53
CA PRO A 54 4.87 1.34 -0.88
C PRO A 54 4.20 1.94 0.34
N ASN A 55 2.87 2.01 0.32
CA ASN A 55 2.07 2.54 1.41
C ASN A 55 1.18 1.46 2.03
N PHE A 56 0.46 1.81 3.09
CA PHE A 56 -0.44 0.88 3.78
C PHE A 56 -1.45 0.20 2.84
N ASN A 57 -2.07 0.95 1.92
CA ASN A 57 -3.06 0.40 0.98
C ASN A 57 -2.42 -0.55 -0.04
N SER A 58 -1.22 -0.22 -0.54
CA SER A 58 -0.47 -1.08 -1.48
C SER A 58 -0.08 -2.42 -0.86
N ILE A 59 0.25 -2.43 0.44
CA ILE A 59 0.54 -3.69 1.14
C ILE A 59 -0.76 -4.39 1.52
N LEU A 60 -1.80 -3.65 1.91
CA LEU A 60 -3.10 -4.20 2.23
C LEU A 60 -3.70 -4.95 1.05
N SER A 61 -3.63 -4.40 -0.17
CA SER A 61 -4.12 -5.09 -1.36
C SER A 61 -3.45 -6.45 -1.53
N LEU A 62 -2.12 -6.56 -1.36
CA LEU A 62 -1.42 -7.85 -1.45
C LEU A 62 -1.93 -8.93 -0.47
N PHE A 63 -2.49 -8.54 0.69
CA PHE A 63 -3.04 -9.49 1.66
C PHE A 63 -4.47 -9.94 1.35
N TYR A 64 -5.25 -9.14 0.61
CA TYR A 64 -6.67 -9.38 0.36
C TYR A 64 -7.02 -9.61 -1.12
N THR A 65 -6.05 -9.42 -2.02
CA THR A 65 -6.19 -9.69 -3.44
C THR A 65 -6.36 -11.19 -3.67
N ASN A 66 -7.31 -11.55 -4.53
CA ASN A 66 -7.51 -12.92 -4.99
C ASN A 66 -6.65 -13.21 -6.25
N GLU A 67 -6.52 -14.48 -6.63
CA GLU A 67 -5.68 -14.89 -7.77
C GLU A 67 -6.13 -14.25 -9.09
N GLN A 68 -7.44 -14.06 -9.27
CA GLN A 68 -8.00 -13.46 -10.48
C GLN A 68 -7.65 -11.96 -10.57
N GLU A 69 -7.87 -11.20 -9.51
CA GLU A 69 -7.47 -9.80 -9.39
C GLU A 69 -5.97 -9.62 -9.58
N ALA A 70 -5.15 -10.52 -9.04
CA ALA A 70 -3.70 -10.49 -9.23
C ALA A 70 -3.30 -10.71 -10.71
N SER A 71 -3.97 -11.63 -11.41
CA SER A 71 -3.70 -11.92 -12.82
C SER A 71 -4.14 -10.78 -13.73
N GLU A 72 -5.33 -10.23 -13.50
CA GLU A 72 -5.85 -9.06 -14.22
C GLU A 72 -4.93 -7.85 -14.00
N PHE A 73 -4.47 -7.66 -12.78
CA PHE A 73 -3.50 -6.61 -12.44
C PHE A 73 -2.19 -6.75 -13.20
N ILE A 74 -1.56 -7.92 -13.17
CA ILE A 74 -0.29 -8.16 -13.89
C ILE A 74 -0.46 -7.92 -15.39
N SER A 75 -1.61 -8.33 -15.94
CA SER A 75 -1.94 -8.16 -17.36
C SER A 75 -2.20 -6.70 -17.75
N SER A 76 -2.60 -5.86 -16.80
CA SER A 76 -2.86 -4.44 -17.02
C SER A 76 -1.59 -3.57 -17.11
N ILE A 77 -0.45 -4.08 -16.66
CA ILE A 77 0.81 -3.32 -16.62
C ILE A 77 1.39 -3.22 -18.03
N PRO A 78 1.73 -1.99 -18.51
CA PRO A 78 2.37 -1.80 -19.80
C PRO A 78 3.68 -2.58 -19.95
N ILE A 79 3.88 -3.20 -21.12
CA ILE A 79 5.10 -4.00 -21.42
C ILE A 79 6.39 -3.17 -21.32
N GLU A 80 6.29 -1.86 -21.55
CA GLU A 80 7.39 -0.88 -21.45
C GLU A 80 8.07 -0.91 -20.06
N TYR A 81 7.29 -1.11 -19.00
CA TYR A 81 7.81 -1.15 -17.64
C TYR A 81 8.60 -2.44 -17.37
N TYR A 82 8.17 -3.56 -17.93
CA TYR A 82 8.95 -4.81 -17.87
C TYR A 82 10.26 -4.69 -18.64
N LEU A 83 10.23 -4.10 -19.84
CA LEU A 83 11.45 -3.84 -20.63
C LEU A 83 12.44 -2.95 -19.87
N PHE A 84 11.96 -1.85 -19.28
CA PHE A 84 12.80 -0.96 -18.47
C PHE A 84 13.44 -1.70 -17.28
N SER A 85 12.65 -2.56 -16.62
CA SER A 85 13.12 -3.38 -15.51
C SER A 85 14.20 -4.38 -15.92
N THR A 86 14.03 -5.04 -17.08
CA THR A 86 15.04 -5.92 -17.67
C THR A 86 16.31 -5.16 -18.04
N PHE A 87 16.22 -3.93 -18.58
CA PHE A 87 17.39 -3.10 -18.85
C PHE A 87 18.19 -2.80 -17.57
N ILE A 88 17.52 -2.47 -16.46
CA ILE A 88 18.20 -2.27 -15.16
C ILE A 88 18.96 -3.53 -14.74
N LEU A 89 18.34 -4.70 -14.85
CA LEU A 89 18.98 -5.97 -14.52
C LEU A 89 20.23 -6.22 -15.38
N ILE A 90 20.16 -5.96 -16.69
CA ILE A 90 21.30 -6.08 -17.60
C ILE A 90 22.44 -5.14 -17.16
N PHE A 91 22.14 -3.88 -16.82
CA PHE A 91 23.15 -2.96 -16.31
C PHE A 91 23.76 -3.41 -14.99
N CYS A 92 22.97 -3.97 -14.06
CA CYS A 92 23.48 -4.57 -12.83
C CYS A 92 24.45 -5.73 -13.13
N LEU A 93 24.10 -6.62 -14.06
CA LEU A 93 24.95 -7.74 -14.46
C LEU A 93 26.24 -7.29 -15.17
N LEU A 94 26.17 -6.26 -16.01
CA LEU A 94 27.35 -5.65 -16.64
C LEU A 94 28.28 -5.01 -15.58
N SER A 95 27.70 -4.37 -14.57
CA SER A 95 28.45 -3.75 -13.46
C SER A 95 29.25 -4.76 -12.62
N LEU A 96 28.90 -6.05 -12.64
CA LEU A 96 29.66 -7.10 -11.96
C LEU A 96 31.02 -7.38 -12.60
N LYS A 97 31.18 -7.04 -13.90
CA LYS A 97 32.43 -7.24 -14.66
C LYS A 97 33.43 -6.10 -14.49
N ILE A 98 33.00 -4.99 -13.90
CA ILE A 98 33.80 -3.76 -13.79
C ILE A 98 34.52 -3.73 -12.43
N ASN A 99 35.85 -3.71 -12.46
CA ASN A 99 36.68 -3.49 -11.27
C ASN A 99 37.31 -2.10 -11.36
N ILE A 100 37.07 -1.25 -10.36
CA ILE A 100 37.56 0.13 -10.33
C ILE A 100 38.49 0.29 -9.14
N ASN A 101 39.72 0.72 -9.41
CA ASN A 101 40.66 1.11 -8.37
C ASN A 101 40.69 2.64 -8.23
N LEU A 102 40.20 3.15 -7.10
CA LEU A 102 40.14 4.57 -6.80
C LEU A 102 41.30 5.01 -5.90
N HIS A 103 41.85 6.20 -6.18
CA HIS A 103 42.84 6.86 -5.32
C HIS A 103 42.28 7.18 -3.93
N LYS A 104 43.16 7.17 -2.91
CA LYS A 104 42.78 7.34 -1.49
C LYS A 104 42.00 8.63 -1.22
N ASN A 105 42.42 9.74 -1.80
CA ASN A 105 41.77 11.05 -1.59
C ASN A 105 40.34 11.10 -2.16
N ILE A 106 40.14 10.46 -3.32
CA ILE A 106 38.81 10.32 -3.94
C ILE A 106 37.91 9.46 -3.04
N ASN A 107 38.43 8.34 -2.51
CA ASN A 107 37.67 7.50 -1.58
C ASN A 107 37.18 8.26 -0.33
N ILE A 108 38.02 9.12 0.24
CA ILE A 108 37.65 9.93 1.42
C ILE A 108 36.55 10.93 1.07
N PHE A 109 36.65 11.59 -0.10
CA PHE A 109 35.63 12.51 -0.57
C PHE A 109 34.29 11.81 -0.81
N LEU A 110 34.30 10.68 -1.53
CA LEU A 110 33.10 9.88 -1.79
C LEU A 110 32.43 9.44 -0.49
N PHE A 111 33.22 8.95 0.47
CA PHE A 111 32.72 8.53 1.78
C PHE A 111 32.11 9.69 2.58
N SER A 112 32.75 10.86 2.57
CA SER A 112 32.26 12.04 3.28
C SER A 112 30.93 12.51 2.68
N PHE A 113 30.82 12.53 1.35
CA PHE A 113 29.59 12.90 0.66
C PHE A 113 28.43 11.95 1.00
N THR A 114 28.66 10.63 0.91
CA THR A 114 27.63 9.63 1.24
C THR A 114 27.18 9.75 2.69
N LEU A 115 28.13 9.90 3.63
CA LEU A 115 27.83 10.06 5.04
C LEU A 115 26.97 11.29 5.32
N ILE A 116 27.31 12.44 4.73
CA ILE A 116 26.53 13.69 4.87
C ILE A 116 25.10 13.48 4.35
N THR A 117 24.94 12.86 3.17
CA THR A 117 23.61 12.64 2.59
C THR A 117 22.72 11.69 3.41
N ILE A 118 23.31 10.67 4.05
CA ILE A 118 22.60 9.73 4.94
C ILE A 118 22.15 10.43 6.22
N ILE A 119 23.03 11.23 6.83
CA ILE A 119 22.80 11.84 8.15
C ILE A 119 21.96 13.12 8.06
N HIS A 120 21.94 13.82 6.91
CA HIS A 120 21.24 15.10 6.77
C HIS A 120 19.75 15.04 7.19
N HIS A 121 19.03 14.00 6.79
CA HIS A 121 17.61 13.85 7.10
C HIS A 121 17.32 13.48 8.58
N PRO A 122 17.95 12.45 9.18
CA PRO A 122 17.74 12.14 10.59
C PRO A 122 18.26 13.26 11.52
N LEU A 123 19.31 14.00 11.12
CA LEU A 123 19.77 15.18 11.87
C LEU A 123 18.73 16.30 11.84
N LYS A 124 18.14 16.57 10.67
CA LYS A 124 17.06 17.56 10.54
C LYS A 124 15.85 17.17 11.39
N ALA A 125 15.46 15.89 11.39
CA ALA A 125 14.37 15.36 12.21
C ALA A 125 14.65 15.54 13.71
N PHE A 126 15.88 15.26 14.14
CA PHE A 126 16.31 15.46 15.53
C PHE A 126 16.26 16.93 15.96
N ILE A 127 16.71 17.85 15.10
CA ILE A 127 16.61 19.31 15.35
C ILE A 127 15.14 19.76 15.46
N GLN A 128 14.23 19.07 14.78
CA GLN A 128 12.78 19.33 14.81
C GLN A 128 12.07 18.65 16.01
N GLY A 129 12.81 17.97 16.88
CA GLY A 129 12.27 17.33 18.09
C GLY A 129 11.81 15.88 17.91
N GLU A 130 12.09 15.25 16.76
CA GLU A 130 11.82 13.82 16.56
C GLU A 130 12.98 12.94 17.09
N GLU A 131 12.70 11.67 17.41
CA GLU A 131 13.75 10.72 17.78
C GLU A 131 14.74 10.48 16.64
N PHE A 132 16.04 10.50 16.97
CA PHE A 132 17.08 10.20 16.02
C PHE A 132 17.05 8.71 15.64
N ASN A 133 16.66 8.42 14.40
CA ASN A 133 16.70 7.08 13.85
C ASN A 133 17.34 7.08 12.47
N ILE A 134 18.38 6.28 12.27
CA ILE A 134 19.12 6.16 11.00
C ILE A 134 18.20 5.66 9.87
N LEU A 135 17.17 4.89 10.19
CA LEU A 135 16.15 4.44 9.24
C LEU A 135 15.28 5.60 8.70
N ASN A 136 15.32 6.78 9.32
CA ASN A 136 14.68 8.01 8.81
C ASN A 136 15.53 8.70 7.72
N SER A 137 16.47 7.98 7.11
CA SER A 137 17.28 8.48 6.01
C SER A 137 16.43 8.97 4.82
N GLY A 138 16.97 9.95 4.10
CA GLY A 138 16.40 10.43 2.85
C GLY A 138 16.56 9.46 1.68
N LEU A 139 17.46 8.47 1.81
CA LEU A 139 17.77 7.54 0.72
C LEU A 139 16.58 6.62 0.41
N PRO A 140 16.15 6.53 -0.86
CA PRO A 140 15.03 5.70 -1.27
C PRO A 140 15.14 4.23 -0.81
N GLU A 141 16.33 3.62 -0.90
CA GLU A 141 16.56 2.22 -0.55
C GLU A 141 16.30 1.94 0.94
N ILE A 142 16.82 2.80 1.81
CA ILE A 142 16.61 2.69 3.27
C ILE A 142 15.14 2.96 3.60
N ARG A 143 14.56 3.98 2.96
CA ARG A 143 13.17 4.37 3.18
C ARG A 143 12.19 3.29 2.75
N VAL A 144 12.39 2.64 1.60
CA VAL A 144 11.59 1.48 1.16
C VAL A 144 11.59 0.40 2.21
N VAL A 145 12.77 0.00 2.70
CA VAL A 145 12.86 -1.07 3.71
C VAL A 145 12.07 -0.68 4.96
N LYS A 146 12.23 0.55 5.45
CA LYS A 146 11.48 1.06 6.60
C LYS A 146 9.97 1.05 6.35
N ASP A 147 9.53 1.68 5.26
CA ASP A 147 8.10 1.88 4.97
C ASP A 147 7.42 0.55 4.69
N VAL A 148 8.05 -0.37 3.95
CA VAL A 148 7.55 -1.75 3.77
C VAL A 148 7.44 -2.46 5.11
N THR A 149 8.46 -2.41 5.95
CA THR A 149 8.45 -3.12 7.24
C THR A 149 7.35 -2.59 8.16
N ILE A 150 7.25 -1.27 8.33
CA ILE A 150 6.26 -0.65 9.21
C ILE A 150 4.84 -0.90 8.69
N ASN A 151 4.59 -0.68 7.40
CA ASN A 151 3.27 -0.89 6.82
C ASN A 151 2.90 -2.38 6.84
N PHE A 152 3.84 -3.30 6.62
CA PHE A 152 3.60 -4.74 6.71
C PHE A 152 3.22 -5.18 8.13
N ILE A 153 3.96 -4.72 9.15
CA ILE A 153 3.62 -5.00 10.55
C ILE A 153 2.22 -4.47 10.87
N ARG A 154 1.92 -3.23 10.43
CA ARG A 154 0.60 -2.62 10.62
C ARG A 154 -0.50 -3.44 9.97
N VAL A 155 -0.38 -3.76 8.68
CA VAL A 155 -1.34 -4.60 7.95
C VAL A 155 -1.52 -5.95 8.62
N LYS A 156 -0.44 -6.63 8.99
CA LYS A 156 -0.49 -7.93 9.68
C LYS A 156 -1.22 -7.84 11.03
N SER A 157 -0.98 -6.78 11.79
CA SER A 157 -1.68 -6.56 13.06
C SER A 157 -3.18 -6.29 12.87
N GLU A 158 -3.56 -5.47 11.87
CA GLU A 158 -4.97 -5.23 11.52
C GLU A 158 -5.65 -6.50 11.02
N TYR A 159 -4.97 -7.28 10.18
CA TYR A 159 -5.45 -8.59 9.73
C TYR A 159 -5.69 -9.53 10.92
N LYS A 160 -4.75 -9.63 11.85
CA LYS A 160 -4.90 -10.48 13.04
C LYS A 160 -6.05 -10.03 13.94
N LYS A 161 -6.21 -8.71 14.16
CA LYS A 161 -7.34 -8.15 14.91
C LYS A 161 -8.65 -8.53 14.24
N MET A 162 -8.75 -8.38 12.92
CA MET A 162 -9.96 -8.71 12.19
C MET A 162 -10.29 -10.20 12.28
N GLN A 163 -9.30 -11.09 12.12
CA GLN A 163 -9.50 -12.53 12.28
C GLN A 163 -9.96 -12.90 13.70
N GLN A 164 -9.37 -12.27 14.72
CA GLN A 164 -9.81 -12.47 16.11
C GLN A 164 -11.27 -12.05 16.29
N ILE A 165 -11.67 -10.88 15.78
CA ILE A 165 -13.06 -10.41 15.92
C ILE A 165 -14.04 -11.28 15.11
N LEU A 166 -13.64 -11.78 13.93
CA LEU A 166 -14.45 -12.73 13.16
C LEU A 166 -14.63 -14.08 13.87
N SER A 167 -13.70 -14.47 14.74
CA SER A 167 -13.80 -15.70 15.55
C SER A 167 -14.65 -15.53 16.82
N GLU A 168 -14.90 -14.30 17.23
CA GLU A 168 -15.76 -14.02 18.39
C GLU A 168 -17.22 -14.31 18.05
N LYS A 169 -17.93 -14.97 18.98
CA LYS A 169 -19.37 -15.13 18.85
C LYS A 169 -20.03 -13.76 18.97
N ASP A 170 -21.06 -13.56 18.16
CA ASP A 170 -21.88 -12.37 18.25
C ASP A 170 -22.56 -12.29 19.64
N THR A 171 -22.80 -11.07 20.08
CA THR A 171 -23.42 -10.77 21.39
C THR A 171 -24.87 -10.31 21.25
N TRP A 172 -25.49 -10.54 20.09
CA TRP A 172 -26.90 -10.23 19.90
C TRP A 172 -27.72 -11.01 20.95
N GLY A 173 -28.63 -10.33 21.64
CA GLY A 173 -29.59 -10.97 22.53
C GLY A 173 -30.60 -11.82 21.74
N THR A 174 -31.74 -12.12 22.37
CA THR A 174 -32.86 -12.74 21.65
C THR A 174 -33.40 -11.75 20.62
N VAL A 175 -33.29 -12.10 19.34
CA VAL A 175 -33.81 -11.29 18.24
C VAL A 175 -35.15 -11.87 17.82
N SER A 176 -36.25 -11.20 18.18
CA SER A 176 -37.58 -11.52 17.68
C SER A 176 -37.92 -10.53 16.56
N THR A 177 -38.43 -11.03 15.44
CA THR A 177 -38.79 -10.18 14.30
C THR A 177 -40.17 -10.50 13.78
N GLU A 178 -40.94 -9.46 13.46
CA GLU A 178 -42.14 -9.52 12.62
C GLU A 178 -41.83 -8.80 11.31
N PRO A 179 -41.28 -9.50 10.30
CA PRO A 179 -40.75 -8.86 9.11
C PRO A 179 -41.87 -8.37 8.19
N LYS A 180 -41.81 -7.08 7.81
CA LYS A 180 -42.72 -6.50 6.81
C LYS A 180 -42.54 -7.11 5.42
N TYR A 181 -41.31 -7.46 5.07
CA TYR A 181 -40.94 -8.02 3.76
C TYR A 181 -40.18 -9.33 3.92
N SER A 182 -40.32 -10.22 2.95
CA SER A 182 -39.65 -11.53 2.92
C SER A 182 -38.21 -11.47 2.39
N THR A 183 -37.85 -10.44 1.64
CA THR A 183 -36.55 -10.32 0.98
C THR A 183 -35.99 -8.91 1.15
N TYR A 184 -34.74 -8.84 1.59
CA TYR A 184 -33.98 -7.62 1.72
C TYR A 184 -32.73 -7.73 0.85
N ILE A 185 -32.51 -6.74 -0.02
CA ILE A 185 -31.36 -6.70 -0.93
C ILE A 185 -30.45 -5.57 -0.49
N VAL A 186 -29.20 -5.90 -0.18
CA VAL A 186 -28.15 -4.93 0.11
C VAL A 186 -27.20 -4.92 -1.07
N VAL A 187 -27.11 -3.78 -1.77
CA VAL A 187 -26.17 -3.60 -2.87
C VAL A 187 -24.96 -2.84 -2.35
N ILE A 188 -23.80 -3.47 -2.44
CA ILE A 188 -22.51 -2.89 -2.02
C ILE A 188 -21.79 -2.41 -3.29
N GLY A 189 -21.69 -1.09 -3.45
CA GLY A 189 -20.94 -0.49 -4.56
C GLY A 189 -19.44 -0.51 -4.33
N GLU A 190 -18.67 -0.49 -5.42
CA GLU A 190 -17.20 -0.45 -5.39
C GLU A 190 -16.69 0.84 -6.03
N SER A 191 -15.84 1.59 -5.31
CA SER A 191 -15.11 2.77 -5.79
C SER A 191 -15.95 3.90 -6.46
N VAL A 192 -17.27 3.93 -6.31
CA VAL A 192 -18.12 4.99 -6.89
C VAL A 192 -18.15 6.23 -5.99
N ARG A 193 -17.95 7.40 -6.58
CA ARG A 193 -17.96 8.68 -5.88
C ARG A 193 -19.22 9.47 -6.19
N ARG A 194 -19.76 10.15 -5.17
CA ARG A 194 -20.96 11.00 -5.25
C ARG A 194 -20.84 12.09 -6.31
N ASP A 195 -19.68 12.73 -6.43
CA ASP A 195 -19.44 13.85 -7.35
C ASP A 195 -19.44 13.44 -8.84
N PHE A 196 -19.36 12.14 -9.12
CA PHE A 196 -19.47 11.58 -10.47
C PHE A 196 -20.84 10.98 -10.77
N MET A 197 -21.88 11.22 -9.96
CA MET A 197 -23.22 10.67 -10.18
C MET A 197 -24.23 11.76 -10.54
N ASN A 198 -24.95 11.60 -11.66
CA ASN A 198 -25.99 12.55 -12.10
C ASN A 198 -27.07 12.80 -11.05
N ALA A 199 -27.52 11.74 -10.35
CA ALA A 199 -28.50 11.83 -9.27
C ALA A 199 -28.06 12.75 -8.11
N TYR A 200 -26.77 13.07 -8.00
CA TYR A 200 -26.21 14.00 -7.03
C TYR A 200 -25.74 15.33 -7.65
N GLY A 201 -26.09 15.61 -8.92
CA GLY A 201 -25.80 16.86 -9.60
C GLY A 201 -24.65 16.82 -10.62
N PHE A 202 -24.07 15.65 -10.92
CA PHE A 202 -23.05 15.54 -11.97
C PHE A 202 -23.67 15.83 -13.36
N PRO A 203 -23.02 16.61 -14.26
CA PRO A 203 -23.64 17.01 -15.53
C PRO A 203 -23.96 15.88 -16.52
N ILE A 204 -23.28 14.74 -16.42
CA ILE A 204 -23.44 13.62 -17.36
C ILE A 204 -24.48 12.64 -16.83
N HIS A 205 -25.50 12.30 -17.64
CA HIS A 205 -26.58 11.38 -17.31
C HIS A 205 -26.14 9.90 -17.19
N ASN A 206 -25.44 9.57 -16.11
CA ASN A 206 -24.89 8.23 -15.87
C ASN A 206 -25.60 7.45 -14.75
N THR A 207 -26.65 8.00 -14.14
CA THR A 207 -27.45 7.34 -13.09
C THR A 207 -28.97 7.46 -13.36
N PRO A 208 -29.45 7.05 -14.56
CA PRO A 208 -30.84 7.26 -14.97
C PRO A 208 -31.85 6.54 -14.07
N PHE A 209 -31.53 5.33 -13.59
CA PHE A 209 -32.38 4.59 -12.67
C PHE A 209 -32.52 5.30 -11.32
N MET A 210 -31.41 5.76 -10.73
CA MET A 210 -31.44 6.45 -9.42
C MET A 210 -32.20 7.78 -9.48
N GLY A 211 -32.19 8.47 -10.62
CA GLY A 211 -32.93 9.71 -10.81
C GLY A 211 -34.45 9.53 -10.96
N ALA A 212 -34.91 8.36 -11.40
CA ALA A 212 -36.32 8.07 -11.66
C ALA A 212 -36.99 7.16 -10.61
N ALA A 213 -36.19 6.42 -9.83
CA ALA A 213 -36.70 5.48 -8.84
C ALA A 213 -37.26 6.19 -7.59
N ASN A 214 -38.36 5.65 -7.05
CA ASN A 214 -38.88 6.08 -5.76
C ASN A 214 -37.96 5.59 -4.63
N GLY A 215 -37.27 6.51 -3.96
CA GLY A 215 -36.38 6.18 -2.85
C GLY A 215 -35.84 7.42 -2.13
N THR A 216 -35.13 7.17 -1.03
CA THR A 216 -34.46 8.22 -0.25
C THR A 216 -32.99 8.30 -0.65
N LEU A 217 -32.55 9.46 -1.14
CA LEU A 217 -31.16 9.72 -1.47
C LEU A 217 -30.43 10.36 -0.27
N PHE A 218 -29.37 9.70 0.19
CA PHE A 218 -28.53 10.24 1.25
C PHE A 218 -27.42 11.12 0.67
N THR A 219 -27.50 12.42 0.90
CA THR A 219 -26.55 13.37 0.30
C THR A 219 -25.24 13.50 1.08
N ASN A 220 -25.21 13.20 2.37
CA ASN A 220 -24.05 13.43 3.25
C ASN A 220 -23.39 12.13 3.76
N TYR A 221 -23.53 11.03 3.05
CA TYR A 221 -22.86 9.79 3.40
C TYR A 221 -21.35 9.87 3.11
N ILE A 222 -20.53 9.47 4.09
CA ILE A 222 -19.08 9.36 3.99
C ILE A 222 -18.70 7.92 4.31
N SER A 223 -17.79 7.33 3.54
CA SER A 223 -17.38 5.94 3.74
C SER A 223 -16.74 5.74 5.12
N ALA A 224 -16.98 4.58 5.72
CA ALA A 224 -16.40 4.21 7.02
C ALA A 224 -14.90 3.87 6.96
N GLY A 225 -14.29 3.93 5.78
CA GLY A 225 -12.87 3.69 5.58
C GLY A 225 -12.38 4.12 4.19
N PRO A 226 -11.06 4.31 4.04
CA PRO A 226 -10.43 4.71 2.78
C PRO A 226 -10.14 3.54 1.82
N SER A 227 -10.25 2.29 2.29
CA SER A 227 -10.10 1.07 1.48
C SER A 227 -11.33 0.18 1.61
N THR A 228 -11.60 -0.64 0.61
CA THR A 228 -12.77 -1.54 0.56
C THR A 228 -12.89 -2.39 1.82
N GLN A 229 -11.80 -3.00 2.27
CA GLN A 229 -11.80 -3.90 3.43
C GLN A 229 -12.18 -3.17 4.72
N ILE A 230 -11.55 -2.03 4.99
CA ILE A 230 -11.83 -1.23 6.19
C ILE A 230 -13.24 -0.65 6.11
N SER A 231 -13.62 -0.13 4.94
CA SER A 231 -14.94 0.47 4.72
C SER A 231 -16.05 -0.55 4.94
N LEU A 232 -15.94 -1.75 4.35
CA LEU A 232 -16.96 -2.79 4.48
C LEU A 232 -17.07 -3.34 5.88
N ALA A 233 -15.93 -3.71 6.49
CA ALA A 233 -15.91 -4.24 7.85
C ALA A 233 -16.57 -3.27 8.83
N ASN A 234 -16.30 -1.97 8.69
CA ASN A 234 -16.88 -0.96 9.56
C ASN A 234 -18.33 -0.57 9.19
N SER A 235 -18.69 -0.54 7.91
CA SER A 235 -20.04 -0.13 7.47
C SER A 235 -21.10 -1.17 7.84
N LEU A 236 -20.73 -2.44 7.92
CA LEU A 236 -21.64 -3.55 8.24
C LEU A 236 -21.67 -3.89 9.73
N ALA A 237 -20.75 -3.33 10.52
CA ALA A 237 -20.63 -3.59 11.95
C ALA A 237 -21.52 -2.67 12.80
N MET A 238 -21.91 -3.16 13.96
CA MET A 238 -22.59 -2.36 14.98
C MET A 238 -21.60 -1.38 15.61
N VAL A 239 -22.02 -0.12 15.73
CA VAL A 239 -21.29 0.89 16.50
C VAL A 239 -21.95 1.04 17.86
N LYS A 240 -21.18 0.90 18.94
CA LYS A 240 -21.63 1.18 20.31
C LYS A 240 -20.57 2.01 21.03
N ASP A 241 -20.97 3.10 21.66
CA ASP A 241 -20.07 4.02 22.39
C ASP A 241 -18.87 4.49 21.54
N GLY A 242 -19.10 4.73 20.25
CA GLY A 242 -18.08 5.16 19.28
C GLY A 242 -17.08 4.06 18.89
N LYS A 243 -17.31 2.80 19.27
CA LYS A 243 -16.46 1.65 18.90
C LYS A 243 -17.24 0.67 18.03
N ASN A 244 -16.57 0.16 17.00
CA ASN A 244 -17.13 -0.88 16.14
C ASN A 244 -17.00 -2.24 16.84
N ILE A 245 -18.11 -2.96 16.92
CA ILE A 245 -18.19 -4.34 17.41
C ILE A 245 -18.34 -5.22 16.17
N LEU A 246 -17.22 -5.61 15.52
CA LEU A 246 -17.31 -6.29 14.21
C LEU A 246 -17.94 -7.70 14.31
N SER A 247 -17.95 -8.33 15.49
CA SER A 247 -18.65 -9.59 15.75
C SER A 247 -20.18 -9.42 15.65
N ASN A 248 -20.68 -8.23 15.96
CA ASN A 248 -22.06 -7.83 15.75
C ASN A 248 -22.18 -7.10 14.41
N ASN A 249 -22.46 -7.83 13.34
CA ASN A 249 -22.67 -7.26 12.01
C ASN A 249 -24.05 -7.59 11.47
N ILE A 250 -24.45 -6.93 10.38
CA ILE A 250 -25.77 -7.09 9.77
C ILE A 250 -26.05 -8.55 9.37
N VAL A 251 -25.03 -9.30 8.98
CA VAL A 251 -25.17 -10.71 8.57
C VAL A 251 -25.42 -11.61 9.79
N THR A 252 -24.69 -11.42 10.89
CA THR A 252 -24.93 -12.18 12.14
C THR A 252 -26.28 -11.84 12.75
N LEU A 253 -26.71 -10.58 12.65
CA LEU A 253 -28.04 -10.15 13.06
C LEU A 253 -29.14 -10.81 12.22
N ALA A 254 -29.02 -10.79 10.90
CA ALA A 254 -30.00 -11.39 9.99
C ALA A 254 -30.14 -12.90 10.23
N LYS A 255 -29.02 -13.62 10.39
CA LYS A 255 -29.03 -15.05 10.73
C LYS A 255 -29.76 -15.33 12.05
N LYS A 256 -29.51 -14.53 13.09
CA LYS A 256 -30.21 -14.67 14.38
C LYS A 256 -31.69 -14.31 14.33
N ALA A 257 -32.06 -13.39 13.46
CA ALA A 257 -33.45 -13.06 13.17
C ALA A 257 -34.19 -14.14 12.34
N GLY A 258 -33.50 -15.20 11.90
CA GLY A 258 -34.09 -16.29 11.12
C GLY A 258 -34.06 -16.10 9.60
N PHE A 259 -33.32 -15.11 9.09
CA PHE A 259 -33.17 -14.91 7.65
C PHE A 259 -32.08 -15.81 7.05
N TYR A 260 -32.33 -16.25 5.82
CA TYR A 260 -31.29 -16.84 4.97
C TYR A 260 -30.46 -15.73 4.32
N THR A 261 -29.14 -15.81 4.48
CA THR A 261 -28.18 -14.86 3.90
C THR A 261 -27.38 -15.58 2.82
N TYR A 262 -27.25 -14.95 1.65
CA TYR A 262 -26.49 -15.45 0.49
C TYR A 262 -25.25 -14.61 0.25
#